data_AF-A0A402BDB6-F1
#
_entry.id   AF-A0A402BDB6-F1
#
_cell.length_a   1.000
_cell.length_b   1.000
_cell.length_c   1.000
_cell.angle_alpha   90.00
_cell.angle_beta   90.00
_cell.angle_gamma   90.00
#
_symmetry.space_group_name_H-M   'P 1'
#
loop_
_entity.id
_entity.type
_entity.pdbx_description
1 polymer ?
#
loop_
_entity_poly.entity_id
_entity_poly.type
_entity_poly.pdbx_seq_one_letter_code
_entity_poly.pdbx_strand_id
1 'polypeptide(L)'
;MRRYIGTQALNQPLSDVGNALHVGSRFVQTCFQTMLEEELNAQGTLEDETSDLPSPRFLGIDEFARRKGHVYDTILCDLEHSKMLEVSDGRTLEAVCRLLGRLKDPHAVEAVSMDMSTSFRPAVQQCLPHA
;
A
#
# COMPACT_ATOMS: atom_id res chain seq x y z
N MET A 1 -13.59 12.05 -14.64
CA MET A 1 -14.28 10.75 -14.55
C MET A 1 -13.45 9.69 -13.82
N ARG A 2 -12.20 9.38 -14.25
CA ARG A 2 -11.36 8.33 -13.61
C ARG A 2 -11.10 8.58 -12.12
N ARG A 3 -10.66 9.78 -11.75
CA ARG A 3 -10.42 10.14 -10.33
C ARG A 3 -11.66 9.93 -9.45
N TYR A 4 -12.83 10.37 -9.91
CA TYR A 4 -14.10 10.15 -9.20
C TYR A 4 -14.39 8.67 -8.93
N ILE A 5 -14.22 7.80 -9.95
CA ILE A 5 -14.39 6.35 -9.79
C ILE A 5 -13.37 5.78 -8.79
N GLY A 6 -12.10 6.21 -8.88
CA GLY A 6 -11.06 5.84 -7.93
C GLY A 6 -11.39 6.26 -6.49
N THR A 7 -11.92 7.46 -6.30
CA THR A 7 -12.32 7.97 -4.97
C THR A 7 -13.47 7.15 -4.38
N GLN A 8 -14.46 6.74 -5.17
CA GLN A 8 -15.54 5.88 -4.68
C GLN A 8 -15.03 4.50 -4.23
N ALA A 9 -14.00 3.97 -4.91
CA ALA A 9 -13.38 2.71 -4.57
C ALA A 9 -12.57 2.73 -3.24
N LEU A 10 -12.35 3.89 -2.62
CA LEU A 10 -11.67 3.98 -1.32
C LEU A 10 -12.47 3.34 -0.18
N ASN A 11 -13.81 3.42 -0.25
CA ASN A 11 -14.69 3.05 0.86
C ASN A 11 -15.78 2.04 0.45
N GLN A 12 -15.71 1.52 -0.77
CA GLN A 12 -16.72 0.61 -1.32
C GLN A 12 -16.05 -0.52 -2.12
N PRO A 13 -16.61 -1.73 -2.10
CA PRO A 13 -16.13 -2.82 -2.94
C PRO A 13 -16.11 -2.44 -4.43
N LEU A 14 -15.06 -2.84 -5.16
CA LEU A 14 -14.92 -2.55 -6.60
C LEU A 14 -16.11 -3.05 -7.43
N SER A 15 -16.74 -4.15 -7.00
CA SER A 15 -17.96 -4.69 -7.61
C SER A 15 -19.12 -3.72 -7.48
N ASP A 16 -19.28 -3.10 -6.32
CA ASP A 16 -20.42 -2.26 -5.99
C ASP A 16 -20.31 -0.91 -6.70
N VAL A 17 -19.10 -0.34 -6.74
CA VAL A 17 -18.80 0.85 -7.54
C VAL A 17 -19.04 0.58 -9.03
N GLY A 18 -18.59 -0.59 -9.52
CA GLY A 18 -18.80 -0.99 -10.93
C GLY A 18 -20.28 -1.11 -11.27
N ASN A 19 -21.06 -1.75 -10.39
CA ASN A 19 -22.51 -1.91 -10.55
C ASN A 19 -23.22 -0.55 -10.54
N ALA A 20 -22.90 0.32 -9.58
CA ALA A 20 -23.53 1.62 -9.41
C ALA A 20 -23.24 2.58 -10.57
N LEU A 21 -22.04 2.51 -11.15
CA LEU A 21 -21.62 3.39 -12.24
C LEU A 21 -21.74 2.75 -13.63
N HIS A 22 -22.28 1.53 -13.71
CA HIS A 22 -22.43 0.74 -14.94
C HIS A 22 -21.12 0.59 -15.73
N VAL A 23 -20.03 0.31 -15.01
CA VAL A 23 -18.69 0.06 -15.59
C VAL A 23 -18.13 -1.27 -15.09
N GLY A 24 -17.29 -1.92 -15.90
CA GLY A 24 -16.66 -3.17 -15.49
C GLY A 24 -15.70 -2.98 -14.32
N SER A 25 -15.65 -3.92 -13.36
CA SER A 25 -14.79 -3.84 -12.17
C SER A 25 -13.29 -3.68 -12.48
N ARG A 26 -12.84 -4.18 -13.63
CA ARG A 26 -11.47 -3.96 -14.11
C ARG A 26 -11.20 -2.48 -14.41
N PHE A 27 -12.17 -1.76 -14.96
CA PHE A 27 -12.03 -0.34 -15.21
C PHE A 27 -12.01 0.46 -13.89
N VAL A 28 -12.82 0.06 -12.90
CA VAL A 28 -12.78 0.64 -11.55
C VAL A 28 -11.41 0.43 -10.92
N GLN A 29 -10.87 -0.80 -10.98
CA GLN A 29 -9.53 -1.13 -10.48
C GLN A 29 -8.45 -0.25 -11.13
N THR A 30 -8.46 -0.10 -12.46
CA THR A 30 -7.50 0.77 -13.15
C THR A 30 -7.65 2.23 -12.71
N CYS A 31 -8.88 2.73 -12.53
CA CYS A 31 -9.08 4.10 -12.05
C CYS A 31 -8.57 4.30 -10.62
N PHE A 32 -8.74 3.29 -9.76
CA PHE A 32 -8.21 3.30 -8.39
C PHE A 32 -6.68 3.30 -8.38
N GLN A 33 -6.05 2.39 -9.14
CA GLN A 33 -4.59 2.31 -9.26
C GLN A 33 -3.97 3.62 -9.78
N THR A 34 -4.50 4.17 -10.87
CA THR A 34 -4.02 5.46 -11.40
C THR A 34 -4.16 6.58 -10.37
N MET A 35 -5.24 6.59 -9.60
CA MET A 35 -5.40 7.58 -8.53
C MET A 35 -4.35 7.40 -7.43
N LEU A 36 -4.06 6.17 -6.99
CA LEU A 36 -3.01 5.91 -6.00
C LEU A 36 -1.64 6.39 -6.48
N GLU A 37 -1.29 6.09 -7.73
CA GLU A 37 -0.06 6.57 -8.37
C GLU A 37 -0.02 8.11 -8.43
N GLU A 38 -1.14 8.77 -8.77
CA GLU A 38 -1.22 10.23 -8.75
C GLU A 38 -1.03 10.83 -7.34
N GLU A 39 -1.60 10.21 -6.30
CA GLU A 39 -1.46 10.68 -4.92
C GLU A 39 -0.02 10.52 -4.41
N LEU A 40 0.62 9.38 -4.68
CA LEU A 40 2.02 9.17 -4.32
C LEU A 40 2.95 10.14 -5.07
N ASN A 41 2.68 10.42 -6.35
CA ASN A 41 3.42 11.41 -7.14
C ASN A 41 3.25 12.82 -6.56
N ALA A 42 2.02 13.19 -6.20
CA ALA A 42 1.73 14.49 -5.58
C ALA A 42 2.42 14.66 -4.22
N GLN A 43 2.67 13.55 -3.51
CA GLN A 43 3.41 13.52 -2.25
C GLN A 43 4.94 13.47 -2.44
N GLY A 44 5.41 13.37 -3.69
CA GLY A 44 6.83 13.31 -4.05
C GLY A 44 7.50 11.97 -3.72
N THR A 45 6.73 10.88 -3.64
CA THR A 45 7.20 9.60 -3.09
C THR A 45 7.57 8.56 -4.15
N LEU A 46 7.04 8.67 -5.38
CA LEU A 46 7.26 7.69 -6.46
C LEU A 46 8.60 7.77 -7.20
N GLU A 47 9.34 8.87 -7.07
CA GLU A 47 10.49 9.15 -7.97
C GLU A 47 11.83 8.61 -7.45
N ASP A 48 11.90 8.16 -6.18
CA ASP A 48 13.13 7.68 -5.58
C ASP A 48 12.91 6.45 -4.69
N GLU A 49 13.00 5.26 -5.31
CA GLU A 49 13.05 3.95 -4.63
C GLU A 49 14.18 3.84 -3.58
N THR A 50 15.13 4.78 -3.58
CA THR A 50 16.23 4.85 -2.61
C THR A 50 16.02 5.88 -1.50
N SER A 51 14.91 6.63 -1.55
CA SER A 51 14.59 7.63 -0.53
C SER A 51 14.07 7.01 0.76
N ASP A 52 14.45 7.65 1.87
CA ASP A 52 14.00 7.28 3.20
C ASP A 52 12.50 7.61 3.40
N LEU A 53 11.75 6.65 3.93
CA LEU A 53 10.35 6.77 4.30
C LEU A 53 10.20 7.25 5.76
N PRO A 54 9.15 8.03 6.09
CA PRO A 54 8.87 8.40 7.47
C PRO A 54 8.50 7.16 8.30
N SER A 55 8.78 7.19 9.60
CA SER A 55 8.42 6.11 10.53
C SER A 55 7.20 6.48 11.37
N PRO A 56 5.97 6.11 10.96
CA PRO A 56 4.80 6.32 11.79
C PRO A 56 4.79 5.38 13.00
N ARG A 57 4.11 5.78 14.08
CA ARG A 57 3.92 4.92 15.25
C ARG A 57 3.06 3.69 14.94
N PHE A 58 2.06 3.87 14.07
CA PHE A 58 1.15 2.82 13.62
C PHE A 58 1.28 2.63 12.11
N LEU A 59 1.79 1.47 11.71
CA LEU A 59 2.10 1.14 10.32
C LEU A 59 1.09 0.14 9.77
N GLY A 60 0.63 0.34 8.53
CA GLY A 60 -0.18 -0.61 7.79
C GLY A 60 0.63 -1.26 6.69
N ILE A 61 0.57 -2.59 6.58
CA ILE A 61 1.15 -3.35 5.46
C ILE A 61 0.05 -4.22 4.86
N ASP A 62 -0.22 -4.08 3.57
CA ASP A 62 -1.24 -4.85 2.88
C ASP A 62 -0.78 -5.28 1.47
N GLU A 63 -1.42 -6.29 0.90
CA GLU A 63 -1.24 -6.72 -0.48
C GLU A 63 -2.40 -6.29 -1.38
N PHE A 64 -2.11 -5.79 -2.58
CA PHE A 64 -3.14 -5.61 -3.59
C PHE A 64 -2.71 -6.16 -4.94
N ALA A 65 -3.68 -6.71 -5.68
CA ALA A 65 -3.42 -7.29 -6.99
C ALA A 65 -3.28 -6.19 -8.05
N ARG A 66 -2.09 -6.08 -8.67
CA ARG A 66 -1.87 -5.25 -9.87
C ARG A 66 -2.61 -5.81 -11.09
N ARG A 67 -2.63 -7.14 -11.23
CA ARG A 67 -3.34 -7.89 -12.30
C ARG A 67 -3.92 -9.20 -11.76
N LYS A 68 -5.03 -9.68 -12.35
CA LYS A 68 -5.63 -10.97 -12.02
C LYS A 68 -4.60 -12.09 -12.21
N GLY A 69 -4.21 -12.76 -11.13
CA GLY A 69 -3.39 -13.97 -11.17
C GLY A 69 -2.15 -13.94 -10.29
N HIS A 70 -1.18 -13.04 -10.50
CA HIS A 70 0.19 -13.32 -10.05
C HIS A 70 1.12 -12.12 -9.76
N VAL A 71 0.60 -10.88 -9.68
CA VAL A 71 1.43 -9.71 -9.31
C VAL A 71 0.72 -8.98 -8.17
N TYR A 72 1.24 -9.16 -6.97
CA TYR A 72 0.81 -8.48 -5.75
C TYR A 72 1.85 -7.44 -5.41
N ASP A 73 1.39 -6.21 -5.26
CA ASP A 73 2.21 -5.11 -4.75
C ASP A 73 1.91 -4.97 -3.26
N THR A 74 2.94 -4.59 -2.51
CA THR A 74 2.83 -4.27 -1.08
C THR A 74 2.54 -2.79 -0.93
N ILE A 75 1.51 -2.44 -0.16
CA ILE A 75 1.24 -1.07 0.25
C ILE A 75 1.77 -0.86 1.66
N LEU A 76 2.49 0.24 1.86
CA LEU A 76 2.85 0.76 3.18
C LEU A 76 2.01 1.98 3.49
N CYS A 77 1.42 2.04 4.69
CA CYS A 77 0.56 3.15 5.12
C CYS A 77 0.92 3.65 6.51
N ASP A 78 0.80 4.96 6.73
CA ASP A 78 0.67 5.57 8.04
C ASP A 78 -0.81 5.52 8.45
N LEU A 79 -1.10 4.72 9.47
CA LEU A 79 -2.47 4.51 9.97
C LEU A 79 -2.96 5.66 10.84
N GLU A 80 -2.05 6.43 11.44
CA GLU A 80 -2.41 7.57 12.29
C GLU A 80 -2.93 8.74 11.43
N HIS A 81 -2.26 8.99 10.30
CA HIS A 81 -2.63 10.07 9.38
C HIS A 81 -3.46 9.61 8.17
N SER A 82 -3.81 8.32 8.09
CA SER A 82 -4.51 7.71 6.94
C SER A 82 -3.82 8.03 5.61
N LYS A 83 -2.48 7.94 5.60
CA LYS A 83 -1.64 8.35 4.47
C LYS A 83 -0.91 7.14 3.89
N MET A 84 -1.01 6.97 2.58
CA MET A 84 -0.17 6.00 1.87
C MET A 84 1.28 6.48 1.86
N LEU A 85 2.21 5.63 2.27
CA LEU A 85 3.64 5.90 2.27
C LEU A 85 4.30 5.38 1.01
N GLU A 86 3.98 4.17 0.57
CA GLU A 86 4.63 3.58 -0.60
C GLU A 86 3.79 2.47 -1.20
N VAL A 87 3.91 2.28 -2.52
CA VAL A 87 3.50 1.07 -3.25
C VAL A 87 4.76 0.43 -3.82
N SER A 88 5.08 -0.79 -3.38
CA SER A 88 6.28 -1.51 -3.82
C SER A 88 5.94 -2.83 -4.48
N ASP A 89 6.68 -3.19 -5.52
CA ASP A 89 6.44 -4.43 -6.27
C ASP A 89 6.83 -5.67 -5.45
N GLY A 90 5.89 -6.63 -5.39
CA GLY A 90 6.12 -7.93 -4.77
C GLY A 90 5.73 -8.00 -3.30
N ARG A 91 5.70 -9.24 -2.79
CA ARG A 91 5.28 -9.58 -1.41
C ARG A 91 6.21 -10.58 -0.73
N THR A 92 7.39 -10.82 -1.29
CA THR A 92 8.35 -11.77 -0.70
C THR A 92 8.91 -11.19 0.60
N LEU A 93 9.42 -12.05 1.49
CA LEU A 93 10.09 -11.59 2.71
C LEU A 93 11.19 -10.56 2.39
N GLU A 94 12.01 -10.83 1.38
CA GLU A 94 13.09 -9.92 0.98
C GLU A 94 12.56 -8.56 0.49
N ALA A 95 11.51 -8.56 -0.33
CA ALA A 95 10.91 -7.32 -0.82
C ALA A 95 10.35 -6.48 0.33
N VAL A 96 9.67 -7.12 1.29
CA VAL A 96 9.09 -6.42 2.45
C VAL A 96 10.18 -5.94 3.39
N CYS A 97 11.24 -6.72 3.66
CA CYS A 97 12.37 -6.27 4.47
C CYS A 97 13.08 -5.08 3.83
N ARG A 98 13.24 -5.07 2.50
CA ARG A 98 13.81 -3.94 1.77
C ARG A 98 12.96 -2.68 1.92
N LEU A 99 11.64 -2.82 1.81
CA LEU A 99 10.70 -1.73 2.00
C LEU A 99 10.73 -1.18 3.43
N LEU A 100 10.65 -2.05 4.44
CA LEU A 100 10.72 -1.66 5.85
C LEU A 100 12.08 -1.05 6.22
N GLY A 101 13.16 -1.51 5.59
CA GLY A 101 14.50 -0.96 5.76
C GLY A 101 14.66 0.49 5.29
N ARG A 102 13.70 1.03 4.53
CA ARG A 102 13.67 2.45 4.13
C ARG A 102 13.10 3.37 5.21
N LEU A 103 12.50 2.84 6.28
CA LEU A 103 12.00 3.67 7.38
C LEU A 103 13.17 4.35 8.11
N LYS A 104 13.11 5.68 8.27
CA LYS A 104 14.18 6.50 8.91
C LYS A 104 14.55 6.03 10.31
N ASP A 105 13.55 5.57 11.05
CA ASP A 105 13.69 5.07 12.41
C ASP A 105 12.72 3.89 12.65
N PRO A 106 13.19 2.65 12.47
CA PRO A 106 12.37 1.47 12.73
C PRO A 106 11.92 1.32 14.19
N HIS A 107 12.59 1.99 15.15
CA HIS A 107 12.24 1.92 16.57
C HIS A 107 11.02 2.76 16.93
N ALA A 108 10.66 3.73 16.08
CA ALA A 108 9.48 4.56 16.27
C ALA A 108 8.16 3.80 16.00
N VAL A 109 8.21 2.67 15.29
CA VAL A 109 7.02 1.86 15.00
C VAL A 109 6.64 1.03 16.23
N GLU A 110 5.46 1.28 16.77
CA GLU A 110 4.93 0.63 17.98
C GLU A 110 3.96 -0.52 17.66
N ALA A 111 3.30 -0.49 16.50
CA ALA A 111 2.45 -1.59 16.05
C ALA A 111 2.32 -1.60 14.53
N VAL A 112 2.12 -2.80 13.98
CA VAL A 112 1.82 -3.00 12.56
C VAL A 112 0.49 -3.72 12.39
N SER A 113 -0.43 -3.12 11.63
CA SER A 113 -1.60 -3.82 11.10
C SER A 113 -1.22 -4.48 9.79
N MET A 114 -1.37 -5.80 9.71
CA MET A 114 -1.05 -6.59 8.53
C MET A 114 -1.95 -7.80 8.40
N ASP A 115 -2.13 -8.26 7.17
CA ASP A 115 -2.73 -9.56 6.90
C ASP A 115 -1.80 -10.71 7.32
N MET A 116 -2.36 -11.91 7.52
CA MET A 116 -1.65 -13.13 7.94
C MET A 116 -0.76 -13.73 6.84
N SER A 117 -0.20 -12.88 5.97
CA SER A 117 0.77 -13.27 4.96
C SER A 117 1.99 -13.91 5.60
N THR A 118 2.44 -15.03 5.03
CA THR A 118 3.60 -15.79 5.52
C THR A 118 4.90 -15.00 5.45
N SER A 119 4.97 -13.94 4.64
CA SER A 119 6.15 -13.08 4.49
C SER A 119 6.14 -11.85 5.39
N PHE A 120 4.97 -11.29 5.72
CA PHE A 120 4.90 -9.99 6.43
C PHE A 120 5.29 -10.12 7.89
N ARG A 121 4.73 -11.10 8.61
CA ARG A 121 5.07 -11.33 10.02
C ARG A 121 6.57 -11.51 10.26
N PRO A 122 7.29 -12.39 9.52
CA PRO A 122 8.73 -12.50 9.70
C PRO A 122 9.49 -11.23 9.29
N ALA A 123 9.04 -10.47 8.29
CA ALA A 123 9.66 -9.21 7.90
C ALA A 123 9.56 -8.18 9.04
N VAL A 124 8.36 -8.01 9.61
CA VAL A 124 8.11 -7.11 10.75
C VAL A 124 8.98 -7.52 11.94
N GLN A 125 9.01 -8.81 12.30
CA GLN A 125 9.85 -9.29 13.40
C GLN A 125 11.36 -9.08 13.17
N GLN A 126 11.82 -9.07 11.92
CA GLN A 126 13.23 -8.83 11.58
C GLN A 126 13.59 -7.34 11.56
N CYS A 127 12.68 -6.49 11.06
CA CYS A 127 12.98 -5.10 10.76
C CYS A 127 12.48 -4.11 11.83
N LEU A 128 11.44 -4.45 12.58
CA LEU A 128 10.71 -3.55 13.49
C LEU A 128 10.75 -4.10 14.93
N PRO A 129 11.83 -3.85 15.69
CA PRO A 129 12.08 -4.53 16.96
C PRO A 129 11.13 -4.15 18.11
N HIS A 130 10.35 -3.07 17.96
CA HIS A 130 9.41 -2.58 18.99
C HIS A 130 7.94 -2.79 18.64
N ALA A 131 7.65 -3.37 17.48
CA ALA A 131 6.30 -3.55 16.96
C ALA A 131 5.74 -4.96 17.18
#